data_AF-A0A1B7TH13-F1
#
_entry.id   AF-A0A1B7TH13-F1
#
_cell.length_a   1.000
_cell.length_b   1.000
_cell.length_c   1.000
_cell.angle_alpha   90.00
_cell.angle_beta   90.00
_cell.angle_gamma   90.00
#
_symmetry.space_group_name_H-M   'P 1'
#
loop_
_entity.id
_entity.type
_entity.pdbx_description
1 polymer ?
#
loop_
_entity_poly.entity_id
_entity_poly.type
_entity_poly.pdbx_seq_one_letter_code
_entity_poly.pdbx_strand_id
1 'polypeptide(L)'
;MDITGGSGLDSISLSRYWPKVIAVDINMENLYSSFKNAQNYNVVDKISFIHNDFNDPVFFTLFKKIYKGKVDFIYSSPPWSGPSYGELKLYDVDEHLGMGGLTSLLRKTLQLTNNCCFFLPKNSSVNQIMTIAR
;
A
#
# COMPACT_ATOMS: atom_id res chain seq x y z
N MET A 1 6.77 -2.53 -4.52
CA MET A 1 6.61 -2.48 -3.05
C MET A 1 5.13 -2.38 -2.75
N ASP A 2 4.65 -3.12 -1.77
CA ASP A 2 3.27 -3.11 -1.27
C ASP A 2 3.29 -2.51 0.15
N ILE A 3 2.71 -1.32 0.32
CA ILE A 3 2.80 -0.55 1.58
C ILE A 3 1.63 -0.81 2.54
N THR A 4 0.72 -1.71 2.17
CA THR A 4 -0.47 -2.13 2.93
C THR A 4 -0.65 -3.64 2.76
N GLY A 5 0.37 -4.38 3.18
CA GLY A 5 0.61 -5.77 2.77
C GLY A 5 -0.52 -6.74 3.12
N GLY A 6 -1.33 -6.46 4.14
CA GLY A 6 -2.48 -7.26 4.56
C GLY A 6 -2.15 -8.74 4.66
N SER A 7 -3.01 -9.59 4.11
CA SER A 7 -2.80 -11.04 4.04
C SER A 7 -1.79 -11.48 2.97
N GLY A 8 -1.17 -10.55 2.23
CA GLY A 8 -0.10 -10.81 1.28
C GLY A 8 -0.52 -11.17 -0.14
N LEU A 9 -1.81 -11.23 -0.46
CA LEU A 9 -2.28 -11.65 -1.79
C LEU A 9 -1.79 -10.74 -2.92
N ASP A 10 -1.77 -9.43 -2.69
CA ASP A 10 -1.24 -8.47 -3.64
C ASP A 10 0.27 -8.64 -3.77
N SER A 11 1.02 -8.68 -2.66
CA SER A 11 2.46 -8.98 -2.65
C SER A 11 2.83 -10.28 -3.39
N ILE A 12 2.06 -11.35 -3.22
CA ILE A 12 2.21 -12.62 -3.95
C ILE A 12 1.97 -12.42 -5.45
N SER A 13 0.93 -11.67 -5.83
CA SER A 13 0.64 -11.35 -7.23
C SER A 13 1.76 -10.53 -7.87
N LEU A 14 2.28 -9.52 -7.15
CA LEU A 14 3.43 -8.72 -7.58
C LEU A 14 4.69 -9.61 -7.77
N SER A 15 4.92 -10.61 -6.90
CA SER A 15 6.10 -11.51 -6.98
C SER A 15 6.18 -12.37 -8.26
N ARG A 16 5.09 -12.42 -9.04
CA ARG A 16 5.05 -13.04 -10.37
C ARG A 16 5.70 -12.17 -11.45
N TYR A 17 5.69 -10.86 -11.25
CA TYR A 17 6.20 -9.87 -12.22
C TYR A 17 7.53 -9.27 -11.81
N TRP A 18 7.82 -9.18 -10.51
CA TRP A 18 9.07 -8.62 -9.99
C TRP A 18 9.86 -9.65 -9.18
N PRO A 19 11.20 -9.64 -9.31
CA PRO A 19 12.07 -10.58 -8.58
C PRO A 19 12.17 -10.26 -7.08
N LYS A 20 11.84 -9.02 -6.67
CA LYS A 20 11.90 -8.56 -5.29
C LYS A 20 10.67 -7.73 -4.97
N VAL A 21 9.97 -8.12 -3.90
CA VAL A 21 8.82 -7.41 -3.35
C VAL A 21 9.12 -7.08 -1.89
N ILE A 22 8.75 -5.88 -1.47
CA ILE A 22 8.76 -5.48 -0.07
C ILE A 22 7.31 -5.30 0.33
N ALA A 23 6.86 -6.02 1.35
CA ALA A 23 5.54 -5.93 1.95
C ALA A 23 5.66 -5.26 3.33
N VAL A 24 5.01 -4.11 3.49
CA VAL A 24 4.91 -3.39 4.77
C VAL A 24 3.50 -3.51 5.29
N ASP A 25 3.34 -3.88 6.55
CA ASP A 25 2.04 -3.80 7.23
C ASP A 25 2.25 -3.39 8.69
N ILE A 26 1.29 -2.66 9.24
CA ILE A 26 1.30 -2.20 10.64
C ILE A 26 0.89 -3.33 11.59
N ASN A 27 0.18 -4.34 11.10
CA ASN A 27 -0.35 -5.43 11.90
C ASN A 27 0.52 -6.69 11.73
N MET A 28 1.01 -7.23 12.85
CA MET A 28 1.89 -8.40 12.86
C MET A 28 1.16 -9.69 12.47
N GLU A 29 -0.12 -9.84 12.80
CA GLU A 29 -0.94 -11.00 12.42
C GLU A 29 -1.18 -11.04 10.91
N ASN A 30 -1.37 -9.87 10.28
CA ASN A 30 -1.42 -9.72 8.83
C ASN A 30 -0.10 -10.19 8.21
N LEU A 31 1.04 -9.72 8.71
CA LEU A 31 2.35 -10.14 8.20
C LEU A 31 2.61 -11.63 8.40
N TYR A 32 2.22 -12.20 9.55
CA TYR A 32 2.31 -13.63 9.77
C TYR A 32 1.49 -14.40 8.73
N SER A 33 0.24 -13.98 8.50
CA SER A 33 -0.62 -14.56 7.46
C SER A 33 -0.02 -14.41 6.07
N SER A 34 0.52 -13.24 5.76
CA SER A 34 1.23 -12.92 4.52
C SER A 34 2.43 -13.83 4.28
N PHE A 35 3.25 -14.05 5.31
CA PHE A 35 4.38 -14.97 5.27
C PHE A 35 3.92 -16.42 5.05
N LYS A 36 2.92 -16.89 5.79
CA LYS A 36 2.36 -18.25 5.61
C LYS A 36 1.79 -18.44 4.21
N ASN A 37 1.09 -17.45 3.68
CA ASN A 37 0.60 -17.47 2.31
C ASN A 37 1.77 -17.51 1.30
N ALA A 38 2.77 -16.65 1.45
CA ALA A 38 3.94 -16.66 0.57
C ALA A 38 4.69 -18.01 0.57
N GLN A 39 4.75 -18.71 1.72
CA GLN A 39 5.26 -20.08 1.80
C GLN A 39 4.40 -21.04 0.97
N ASN A 40 3.08 -21.03 1.15
CA ASN A 40 2.16 -21.91 0.42
C ASN A 40 2.20 -21.68 -1.10
N TYR A 41 2.42 -20.45 -1.53
CA TYR A 41 2.56 -20.08 -2.94
C TYR A 41 3.99 -20.21 -3.49
N ASN A 42 4.96 -20.69 -2.68
CA ASN A 42 6.38 -20.87 -3.05
C ASN A 42 7.04 -19.58 -3.59
N VAL A 43 6.78 -18.45 -2.95
CA VAL A 43 7.36 -17.13 -3.32
C VAL A 43 7.96 -16.38 -2.13
N VAL A 44 8.12 -17.05 -0.99
CA VAL A 44 8.61 -16.45 0.26
C VAL A 44 10.01 -15.83 0.12
N ASP A 45 10.86 -16.40 -0.73
CA ASP A 45 12.21 -15.91 -1.03
C ASP A 45 12.23 -14.60 -1.82
N LYS A 46 11.12 -14.27 -2.50
CA LYS A 46 10.96 -13.03 -3.28
C LYS A 46 10.41 -11.87 -2.46
N ILE A 47 9.84 -12.14 -1.27
CA ILE A 47 9.11 -11.14 -0.49
C ILE A 47 9.84 -10.86 0.82
N SER A 48 10.23 -9.60 1.02
CA SER A 48 10.72 -9.09 2.30
C SER A 48 9.56 -8.49 3.10
N PHE A 49 9.38 -8.92 4.33
CA PHE A 49 8.29 -8.49 5.21
C PHE A 49 8.81 -7.47 6.24
N ILE A 50 8.13 -6.34 6.38
CA ILE A 50 8.50 -5.27 7.32
C ILE A 50 7.28 -4.92 8.17
N HIS A 51 7.43 -5.09 9.49
CA HIS A 51 6.43 -4.68 10.48
C HIS A 51 6.63 -3.22 10.85
N ASN A 52 5.79 -2.35 10.29
CA ASN A 52 5.79 -0.92 10.63
C ASN A 52 4.55 -0.20 10.11
N ASP A 53 4.29 0.99 10.64
CA ASP A 53 3.33 1.91 10.05
C ASP A 53 4.03 2.75 8.97
N PHE A 54 3.59 2.63 7.72
CA PHE A 54 4.12 3.48 6.64
C PHE A 54 3.87 4.98 6.88
N ASN A 55 2.91 5.32 7.74
CA ASN A 55 2.67 6.69 8.18
C ASN A 55 3.55 7.17 9.33
N ASP A 56 4.24 6.26 10.03
CA ASP A 56 5.16 6.64 11.11
C ASP A 56 6.30 7.51 10.54
N PRO A 57 6.51 8.73 11.07
CA PRO A 57 7.46 9.66 10.50
C PRO A 57 8.93 9.23 10.70
N VAL A 58 9.24 8.50 11.77
CA VAL A 58 10.59 8.01 12.06
C VAL A 58 10.94 6.89 11.09
N PHE A 59 10.05 5.91 10.98
CA PHE A 59 10.16 4.82 10.03
C PHE A 59 10.23 5.34 8.59
N PHE A 60 9.30 6.20 8.18
CA PHE A 60 9.28 6.74 6.82
C PHE A 60 10.55 7.51 6.48
N THR A 61 11.09 8.30 7.41
CA THR A 61 12.36 9.03 7.21
C THR A 61 13.53 8.07 7.00
N LEU A 62 13.64 7.03 7.84
CA LEU A 62 14.68 6.01 7.70
C LEU A 62 14.51 5.21 6.41
N PHE A 63 13.28 4.78 6.12
CA PHE A 63 12.93 4.03 4.93
C PHE A 63 13.32 4.82 3.67
N LYS A 64 12.92 6.10 3.60
CA LYS A 64 13.29 7.00 2.51
C LYS A 64 14.80 7.14 2.35
N LYS A 65 15.56 7.27 3.45
CA LYS A 65 17.03 7.33 3.38
C LYS A 65 17.64 6.08 2.75
N ILE A 66 17.07 4.90 3.02
CA ILE A 66 17.59 3.61 2.56
C ILE A 66 17.14 3.29 1.13
N TYR A 67 15.87 3.56 0.81
CA TYR A 67 15.17 3.03 -0.35
C TYR A 67 14.86 4.06 -1.44
N LYS A 68 15.00 5.37 -1.19
CA LYS A 68 14.80 6.39 -2.25
C LYS A 68 15.75 6.11 -3.42
N GLY A 69 15.20 6.07 -4.64
CA GLY A 69 15.94 5.72 -5.86
C GLY A 69 16.21 4.22 -6.04
N LYS A 70 15.69 3.36 -5.16
CA LYS A 70 15.78 1.89 -5.24
C LYS A 70 14.41 1.21 -5.34
N VAL A 71 13.32 1.98 -5.26
CA VAL A 71 11.96 1.46 -5.38
C VAL A 71 11.44 1.85 -6.75
N ASP A 72 11.25 0.86 -7.62
CA ASP A 72 10.76 1.11 -8.98
C ASP A 72 9.27 1.47 -9.00
N PHE A 73 8.48 0.81 -8.14
CA PHE A 73 7.02 0.93 -8.10
C PHE A 73 6.45 0.73 -6.70
N ILE A 74 5.41 1.49 -6.35
CA ILE A 74 4.63 1.35 -5.11
C ILE A 74 3.18 1.03 -5.42
N TYR A 75 2.66 -0.03 -4.81
CA TYR A 75 1.25 -0.38 -4.76
C TYR A 75 0.73 -0.16 -3.33
N SER A 76 -0.52 0.26 -3.21
CA SER A 76 -1.24 0.25 -1.94
C SER A 76 -2.73 -0.02 -2.16
N SER A 77 -3.30 -0.81 -1.25
CA SER A 77 -4.73 -0.97 -1.02
C SER A 77 -5.05 -0.46 0.40
N PRO A 78 -5.17 0.86 0.60
CA PRO A 78 -5.44 1.43 1.93
C PRO A 78 -6.76 0.92 2.51
N PRO A 79 -6.92 0.91 3.85
CA PRO A 79 -8.19 0.58 4.47
C PRO A 79 -9.31 1.52 3.99
N TRP A 80 -10.46 0.97 3.61
CA TRP A 80 -11.60 1.75 3.09
C TRP A 80 -12.60 2.17 4.16
N SER A 81 -12.24 2.14 5.43
CA SER A 81 -13.13 2.35 6.59
C SER A 81 -14.22 1.28 6.78
N GLY A 82 -14.00 0.06 6.28
CA GLY A 82 -14.85 -1.10 6.53
C GLY A 82 -16.05 -1.23 5.57
N PRO A 83 -16.84 -2.32 5.66
CA PRO A 83 -17.85 -2.69 4.65
C PRO A 83 -18.93 -1.63 4.37
N SER A 84 -19.21 -0.74 5.33
CA SER A 84 -20.17 0.35 5.20
C SER A 84 -19.77 1.41 4.16
N TYR A 85 -18.54 1.38 3.63
CA TYR A 85 -18.13 2.26 2.53
C TYR A 85 -19.08 2.19 1.32
N GLY A 86 -19.73 1.03 1.10
CA GLY A 86 -20.66 0.81 0.00
C GLY A 86 -21.99 1.54 0.16
N GLU A 87 -22.33 2.02 1.36
CA GLU A 87 -23.54 2.81 1.64
C GLU A 87 -23.35 4.27 1.24
N LEU A 88 -22.10 4.73 1.12
CA LEU A 88 -21.80 6.08 0.64
C LEU A 88 -22.15 6.17 -0.85
N LYS A 89 -23.00 7.14 -1.20
CA LYS A 89 -23.32 7.44 -2.60
C LYS A 89 -22.07 7.83 -3.40
N LEU A 90 -21.17 8.57 -2.74
CA LEU A 90 -19.90 9.00 -3.29
C LEU A 90 -18.84 8.88 -2.18
N TYR A 91 -17.76 8.17 -2.45
CA TYR A 91 -16.67 7.98 -1.49
C TYR A 91 -15.62 9.08 -1.68
N ASP A 92 -15.51 9.96 -0.70
CA ASP A 92 -14.43 10.96 -0.62
C ASP A 92 -13.10 10.28 -0.26
N VAL A 93 -12.13 10.37 -1.16
CA VAL A 93 -10.84 9.64 -1.03
C VAL A 93 -9.84 10.32 -0.11
N ASP A 94 -10.09 11.54 0.34
CA ASP A 94 -9.27 12.19 1.37
C ASP A 94 -9.90 12.05 2.76
N GLU A 95 -11.22 12.08 2.86
CA GLU A 95 -11.92 12.06 4.14
C GLU A 95 -12.09 10.63 4.69
N HIS A 96 -12.36 9.64 3.83
CA HIS A 96 -12.70 8.29 4.28
C HIS A 96 -11.59 7.26 4.10
N LEU A 97 -10.63 7.53 3.22
CA LEU A 97 -9.55 6.59 2.94
C LEU A 97 -8.59 6.55 4.13
N GLY A 98 -8.23 5.33 4.55
CA GLY A 98 -7.18 5.13 5.54
C GLY A 98 -5.85 5.74 5.10
N MET A 99 -4.89 5.74 6.02
CA MET A 99 -3.57 6.38 5.80
C MET A 99 -3.61 7.92 5.66
N GLY A 100 -4.69 8.55 6.13
CA GLY A 100 -4.84 10.01 6.12
C GLY A 100 -5.17 10.58 4.75
N GLY A 101 -5.88 9.83 3.91
CA GLY A 101 -6.36 10.28 2.61
C GLY A 101 -5.39 10.06 1.44
N LEU A 102 -5.96 10.05 0.23
CA LEU A 102 -5.22 9.83 -1.01
C LEU A 102 -4.17 10.92 -1.28
N THR A 103 -4.46 12.19 -0.97
CA THR A 103 -3.52 13.31 -1.13
C THR A 103 -2.26 13.11 -0.29
N SER A 104 -2.43 12.76 0.98
CA SER A 104 -1.30 12.51 1.89
C SER A 104 -0.49 11.30 1.43
N LEU A 105 -1.20 10.23 1.06
CA LEU A 105 -0.60 8.98 0.60
C LEU A 105 0.21 9.18 -0.69
N LEU A 106 -0.37 9.83 -1.71
CA LEU A 106 0.31 10.13 -2.96
C LEU A 106 1.55 10.98 -2.70
N ARG A 107 1.44 12.05 -1.91
CA ARG A 107 2.58 12.92 -1.58
C ARG A 107 3.70 12.19 -0.85
N LYS A 108 3.40 11.23 0.03
CA LYS A 108 4.42 10.37 0.67
C LYS A 108 5.06 9.44 -0.35
N THR A 109 4.27 8.73 -1.14
CA THR A 109 4.74 7.79 -2.16
C THR A 109 5.65 8.44 -3.20
N LEU A 110 5.30 9.64 -3.67
CA LEU A 110 6.10 10.42 -4.63
C LEU A 110 7.49 10.84 -4.11
N GLN A 111 7.73 10.79 -2.80
CA GLN A 111 9.07 11.02 -2.25
C GLN A 111 10.02 9.84 -2.45
N LEU A 112 9.50 8.67 -2.84
CA LEU A 112 10.24 7.44 -3.09
C LEU A 112 10.32 7.10 -4.58
N THR A 113 9.19 7.19 -5.30
CA THR A 113 9.09 6.90 -6.74
C THR A 113 7.90 7.61 -7.37
N ASN A 114 8.00 7.90 -8.66
CA ASN A 114 6.89 8.47 -9.45
C ASN A 114 5.91 7.40 -9.95
N ASN A 115 6.26 6.11 -9.88
CA ASN A 115 5.40 5.04 -10.36
C ASN A 115 4.63 4.46 -9.16
N CYS A 116 3.33 4.73 -9.10
CA CYS A 116 2.48 4.18 -8.06
C CYS A 116 1.08 3.80 -8.55
N CYS A 117 0.43 2.91 -7.80
CA CYS A 117 -0.94 2.51 -8.02
C CYS A 117 -1.66 2.39 -6.67
N PHE A 118 -2.88 2.92 -6.61
CA PHE A 118 -3.74 2.88 -5.43
C PHE A 118 -5.02 2.12 -5.78
N PHE A 119 -5.32 1.08 -5.01
CA PHE A 119 -6.57 0.34 -5.12
C PHE A 119 -7.64 1.03 -4.26
N LEU A 120 -8.66 1.57 -4.92
CA LEU A 120 -9.66 2.46 -4.33
C LEU A 120 -11.07 1.86 -4.42
N PRO A 121 -12.00 2.28 -3.55
CA PRO A 121 -13.40 1.90 -3.64
C PRO A 121 -14.02 2.20 -5.00
N LYS A 122 -14.90 1.31 -5.46
CA LYS A 122 -15.61 1.47 -6.74
C LYS A 122 -16.47 2.73 -6.83
N ASN A 123 -16.91 3.28 -5.69
CA ASN A 123 -17.72 4.48 -5.57
C ASN A 123 -16.90 5.75 -5.27
N SER A 124 -15.57 5.68 -5.41
CA SER A 124 -14.70 6.85 -5.25
C SER A 124 -14.99 7.96 -6.27
N SER A 125 -14.90 9.21 -5.81
CA SER A 125 -15.08 10.38 -6.65
C SER A 125 -13.96 10.51 -7.69
N VAL A 126 -14.25 10.14 -8.95
CA VAL A 126 -13.28 10.25 -10.07
C VAL A 126 -12.77 11.68 -10.24
N ASN A 127 -13.63 12.69 -10.07
CA ASN A 127 -13.23 14.10 -10.16
C ASN A 127 -12.20 14.49 -9.09
N GLN A 128 -12.36 13.97 -7.87
CA GLN A 128 -11.42 14.20 -6.78
C GLN A 128 -10.09 13.51 -7.08
N ILE A 129 -10.11 12.25 -7.53
CA ILE A 129 -8.91 11.50 -7.91
C ILE A 129 -8.13 12.25 -9.01
N MET A 130 -8.81 12.71 -10.05
CA MET A 130 -8.21 13.51 -11.13
C MET A 130 -7.64 14.84 -10.67
N THR A 131 -8.20 15.44 -9.61
CA THR A 131 -7.70 16.69 -9.03
C THR A 131 -6.43 16.43 -8.22
N ILE A 132 -6.38 15.33 -7.46
CA ILE A 132 -5.24 14.94 -6.62
C ILE A 132 -4.06 14.45 -7.46
N ALA A 133 -4.33 13.72 -8.54
CA ALA A 133 -3.30 13.10 -9.39
C ALA A 133 -2.68 14.04 -10.45
N ARG A 134 -3.12 15.30 -10.51
CA ARG A 134 -2.54 16.34 -11.38
C ARG A 134 -1.23 16.88 -10.81
#